data_AF-A0A432GST6-F1
#
_entry.id   AF-A0A432GST6-F1
#
_cell.length_a   1.000
_cell.length_b   1.000
_cell.length_c   1.000
_cell.angle_alpha   90.00
_cell.angle_beta   90.00
_cell.angle_gamma   90.00
#
_symmetry.space_group_name_H-M   'P 1'
#
loop_
_entity.id
_entity.type
_entity.pdbx_description
1 polymer ?
#
loop_
_entity_poly.entity_id
_entity_poly.type
_entity_poly.pdbx_seq_one_letter_code
_entity_poly.pdbx_strand_id
1 'polypeptide(L)'
;MAGRMTLNPIVHLDLFGSLMLLMVGFGYARPVPVNPRNYRISNADFYVASAGPIMNLLLGFGAAFLFRFLALNNLTLLAGVPVLEILYLFILINFNLCLFNLIPLGPLDGNSVFPHFLPSDLRRRFQNWNYRYGSQALIVLVLLSMFLPGFSAFSWISSISKSMISGLL
;
A
#
# COMPACT_ATOMS: atom_id res chain seq x y z
N MET A 1 0.00 -2.48 -28.75
CA MET A 1 -0.44 -2.56 -27.34
C MET A 1 -0.03 -3.92 -26.83
N ALA A 2 0.66 -4.02 -25.69
CA ALA A 2 1.09 -5.32 -25.17
C ALA A 2 -0.16 -6.16 -24.88
N GLY A 3 -0.35 -7.29 -25.59
CA GLY A 3 -1.51 -8.18 -25.50
C GLY A 3 -1.59 -8.94 -24.17
N ARG A 4 -1.58 -8.21 -23.05
CA ARG A 4 -1.52 -8.71 -21.67
C ARG A 4 -2.67 -8.18 -20.79
N MET A 5 -3.65 -7.50 -21.38
CA MET A 5 -4.97 -7.31 -20.75
C MET A 5 -5.83 -8.52 -21.04
N THR A 6 -5.44 -9.68 -20.50
CA THR A 6 -6.18 -10.94 -20.67
C THR A 6 -6.47 -11.50 -19.29
N LEU A 7 -7.65 -12.09 -19.10
CA LEU A 7 -8.01 -12.78 -17.85
C LEU A 7 -7.21 -14.08 -17.63
N ASN A 8 -6.35 -14.46 -18.57
CA ASN A 8 -5.52 -15.66 -18.44
C ASN A 8 -4.39 -15.41 -17.40
N PRO A 9 -4.39 -16.08 -16.25
CA PRO A 9 -3.38 -15.85 -15.20
C PRO A 9 -1.96 -16.28 -15.63
N ILE A 10 -1.84 -17.17 -16.63
CA ILE A 10 -0.55 -17.72 -17.10
C ILE A 10 0.34 -16.62 -17.68
N VAL A 11 -0.21 -15.60 -18.33
CA VAL A 11 0.59 -14.50 -18.91
C VAL A 11 1.17 -13.54 -17.86
N HIS A 12 0.74 -13.65 -16.60
CA HIS A 12 1.26 -12.87 -15.47
C HIS A 12 2.28 -13.63 -14.61
N LEU A 13 2.38 -14.96 -14.77
CA LEU A 13 3.37 -15.77 -14.07
C LEU A 13 4.74 -15.67 -14.78
N ASP A 14 5.78 -15.45 -13.97
CA ASP A 14 7.16 -15.61 -14.43
C ASP A 14 7.63 -17.00 -14.02
N LEU A 15 8.07 -17.83 -14.98
CA LEU A 15 8.40 -19.24 -14.72
C LEU A 15 9.41 -19.39 -13.57
N PHE A 16 10.45 -18.56 -13.57
CA PHE A 16 11.47 -18.55 -12.51
C PHE A 16 10.89 -18.07 -11.18
N GLY A 17 10.14 -16.95 -11.20
CA GLY A 17 9.48 -16.44 -10.00
C GLY A 17 8.50 -17.44 -9.37
N SER A 18 7.73 -18.15 -10.18
CA SER A 18 6.80 -19.20 -9.72
C SER A 18 7.53 -20.44 -9.19
N LEU A 19 8.64 -20.85 -9.82
CA LEU A 19 9.48 -21.95 -9.31
C LEU A 19 10.14 -21.59 -7.97
N MET A 20 10.61 -20.35 -7.80
CA MET A 20 11.16 -19.89 -6.54
C MET A 20 10.09 -19.84 -5.44
N LEU A 21 8.86 -19.41 -5.78
CA LEU A 21 7.73 -19.46 -4.84
C LEU A 21 7.49 -20.89 -4.35
N LEU A 22 7.53 -21.88 -5.24
CA LEU A 22 7.29 -23.29 -4.90
C LEU A 22 8.42 -23.89 -4.04
N MET A 23 9.68 -23.58 -4.37
CA MET A 23 10.85 -24.23 -3.77
C MET A 23 11.34 -23.53 -2.50
N VAL A 24 11.22 -22.20 -2.44
CA VAL A 24 11.81 -21.35 -1.39
C VAL A 24 10.71 -20.65 -0.57
N GLY A 25 9.46 -20.67 -1.01
CA GLY A 25 8.36 -19.93 -0.38
C GLY A 25 8.31 -18.44 -0.76
N PHE A 26 9.23 -17.97 -1.60
CA PHE A 26 9.29 -16.59 -2.06
C PHE A 26 9.53 -16.51 -3.58
N GLY A 27 8.76 -15.68 -4.27
CA GLY A 27 8.82 -15.51 -5.71
C GLY A 27 8.28 -14.16 -6.15
N TYR A 28 8.65 -13.73 -7.35
CA TYR A 28 8.19 -12.45 -7.91
C TYR A 28 7.36 -12.67 -9.18
N ALA A 29 6.31 -11.86 -9.34
CA ALA A 29 5.55 -11.82 -10.58
C ALA A 29 6.24 -10.90 -11.60
N ARG A 30 5.96 -11.12 -12.89
CA ARG A 30 6.46 -10.23 -13.94
C ARG A 30 5.80 -8.85 -13.79
N PRO A 31 6.55 -7.75 -13.64
CA PRO A 31 5.96 -6.44 -13.41
C PRO A 31 5.14 -6.00 -14.62
N VAL A 32 3.98 -5.40 -14.37
CA VAL A 32 3.12 -4.87 -15.43
C VAL A 32 3.67 -3.51 -15.85
N PRO A 33 4.15 -3.33 -17.10
CA PRO A 33 4.71 -2.07 -17.54
C PRO A 33 3.59 -1.03 -17.67
N VAL A 34 3.63 0.01 -16.82
CA VAL A 34 2.81 1.20 -16.99
C VAL A 34 3.50 2.08 -18.05
N ASN A 35 2.76 2.54 -19.06
CA ASN A 35 3.28 3.47 -20.05
C ASN A 35 2.72 4.88 -19.79
N PRO A 36 3.53 5.80 -19.20
CA PRO A 36 3.11 7.17 -18.93
C PRO A 36 2.70 7.96 -20.18
N ARG A 37 3.16 7.55 -21.38
CA ARG A 37 2.79 8.20 -22.65
C ARG A 37 1.31 8.03 -23.00
N ASN A 38 0.58 7.15 -22.31
CA ASN A 38 -0.85 6.93 -22.51
C ASN A 38 -1.72 7.81 -21.60
N TYR A 39 -1.11 8.69 -20.79
CA TYR A 39 -1.86 9.61 -19.94
C TYR A 39 -2.57 10.68 -20.79
N ARG A 40 -3.90 10.74 -20.66
CA ARG A 40 -4.75 11.71 -21.37
C ARG A 40 -4.82 13.07 -20.67
N ILE A 41 -4.34 13.16 -19.42
CA ILE A 41 -4.45 14.33 -18.55
C ILE A 41 -3.09 14.57 -17.88
N SER A 42 -2.70 15.84 -17.72
CA SER A 42 -1.39 16.28 -17.20
C SER A 42 -1.08 15.80 -15.77
N ASN A 43 -2.07 15.39 -14.99
CA ASN A 43 -1.94 14.93 -13.59
C ASN A 43 -2.44 13.49 -13.39
N ALA A 44 -2.49 12.69 -14.47
CA ALA A 44 -2.97 11.31 -14.39
C ALA A 44 -2.16 10.45 -13.41
N ASP A 45 -0.86 10.73 -13.27
CA ASP A 45 0.04 10.09 -12.31
C ASP A 45 -0.44 10.26 -10.85
N PHE A 46 -0.86 11.48 -10.48
CA PHE A 46 -1.42 11.78 -9.16
C PHE A 46 -2.69 11.00 -8.88
N TYR A 47 -3.64 10.98 -9.82
CA TYR A 47 -4.92 10.29 -9.63
C TYR A 47 -4.73 8.77 -9.52
N VAL A 48 -3.88 8.20 -10.38
CA VAL A 48 -3.59 6.76 -10.35
C VAL A 48 -2.90 6.38 -9.05
N ALA A 49 -1.91 7.15 -8.61
CA ALA A 49 -1.19 6.87 -7.36
C ALA A 49 -2.07 7.10 -6.12
N SER A 50 -2.96 8.10 -6.14
CA SER A 50 -3.87 8.36 -5.02
C SER A 50 -4.95 7.28 -4.87
N ALA A 51 -5.29 6.55 -5.94
CA ALA A 51 -6.34 5.53 -5.91
C ALA A 51 -6.05 4.40 -4.90
N GLY A 52 -4.79 3.98 -4.75
CA GLY A 52 -4.38 2.96 -3.78
C GLY A 52 -4.67 3.39 -2.33
N PRO A 53 -4.04 4.47 -1.83
CA PRO A 53 -4.30 5.02 -0.50
C PRO A 53 -5.79 5.30 -0.24
N ILE A 54 -6.50 5.90 -1.21
CA ILE A 54 -7.92 6.20 -1.08
C ILE A 54 -8.74 4.92 -0.92
N MET A 55 -8.46 3.87 -1.71
CA MET A 55 -9.20 2.61 -1.60
C MET A 55 -8.95 1.93 -0.25
N ASN A 56 -7.70 1.90 0.21
CA ASN A 56 -7.37 1.40 1.55
C ASN A 56 -8.11 2.18 2.65
N LEU A 57 -8.17 3.51 2.53
CA LEU A 57 -8.90 4.35 3.48
C LEU A 57 -10.41 4.01 3.48
N LEU A 58 -11.02 3.89 2.30
CA LEU A 58 -12.44 3.55 2.15
C LEU A 58 -12.76 2.15 2.69
N LEU A 59 -11.91 1.16 2.43
CA LEU A 59 -12.05 -0.19 2.97
C LEU A 59 -11.95 -0.19 4.49
N GLY A 60 -11.00 0.55 5.07
CA GLY A 60 -10.85 0.67 6.51
C GLY A 60 -12.08 1.32 7.17
N PHE A 61 -12.60 2.42 6.62
CA PHE A 61 -13.83 3.05 7.14
C PHE A 61 -15.06 2.17 6.97
N GLY A 62 -15.23 1.52 5.81
CA GLY A 62 -16.35 0.61 5.56
C GLY A 62 -16.34 -0.59 6.52
N ALA A 63 -15.17 -1.16 6.76
CA ALA A 63 -15.01 -2.25 7.73
C ALA A 63 -15.21 -1.78 9.18
N ALA A 64 -14.82 -0.55 9.54
CA ALA A 64 -15.08 0.01 10.86
C ALA A 64 -16.59 0.22 11.12
N PHE A 65 -17.32 0.69 10.11
CA PHE A 65 -18.79 0.78 10.19
C PHE A 65 -19.42 -0.60 10.39
N LEU A 66 -18.99 -1.60 9.61
CA LEU A 66 -19.45 -2.98 9.75
C LEU A 66 -19.09 -3.57 11.13
N PHE A 67 -17.88 -3.33 11.62
CA PHE A 67 -17.45 -3.75 12.96
C PHE A 67 -18.41 -3.21 14.01
N ARG A 68 -18.69 -1.89 13.98
CA ARG A 68 -19.56 -1.25 14.97
C ARG A 68 -20.98 -1.78 14.90
N PHE A 69 -21.50 -1.98 13.69
CA PHE A 69 -22.81 -2.58 13.49
C PHE A 69 -22.88 -3.99 14.10
N LEU A 70 -21.90 -4.86 13.85
CA LEU A 70 -21.89 -6.21 14.41
C LEU A 70 -21.69 -6.21 15.94
N ALA A 71 -20.81 -5.35 16.45
CA ALA A 71 -20.54 -5.21 17.88
C ALA A 71 -21.79 -4.77 18.66
N LEU A 72 -22.56 -3.80 18.15
CA LEU A 72 -23.81 -3.35 18.77
C LEU A 72 -24.89 -4.45 18.81
N ASN A 73 -24.83 -5.41 17.88
CA ASN A 73 -25.74 -6.56 17.83
C ASN A 73 -25.20 -7.79 18.60
N ASN A 74 -24.10 -7.65 19.35
CA ASN A 74 -23.43 -8.75 20.06
C ASN A 74 -23.01 -9.92 19.14
N LEU A 75 -22.81 -9.66 17.84
CA LEU A 75 -22.38 -10.66 16.86
C LEU A 75 -20.85 -10.75 16.84
N THR A 76 -20.29 -11.30 17.91
CA THR A 76 -18.85 -11.45 18.09
C THR A 76 -18.28 -12.66 17.34
N LEU A 77 -19.02 -13.77 17.35
CA LEU A 77 -18.72 -14.99 16.62
C LEU A 77 -19.77 -15.26 15.54
N LEU A 78 -19.31 -15.66 14.35
CA LEU A 78 -20.16 -16.16 13.28
C LEU A 78 -19.65 -17.53 12.86
N ALA A 79 -20.48 -18.57 13.05
CA ALA A 79 -20.11 -19.96 12.76
C ALA A 79 -18.77 -20.40 13.39
N GLY A 80 -18.48 -19.94 14.63
CA GLY A 80 -17.25 -20.26 15.36
C GLY A 80 -16.05 -19.39 14.99
N VAL A 81 -16.18 -18.46 14.04
CA VAL A 81 -15.11 -17.55 13.62
C VAL A 81 -15.19 -16.23 14.40
N PRO A 82 -14.08 -15.70 14.96
CA PRO A 82 -14.06 -14.41 15.66
C PRO A 82 -14.09 -13.24 14.67
N VAL A 83 -15.27 -12.90 14.18
CA VAL A 83 -15.46 -11.92 13.08
C VAL A 83 -14.97 -10.52 13.47
N LEU A 84 -15.19 -10.09 14.71
CA LEU A 84 -14.76 -8.77 15.15
C LEU A 84 -13.23 -8.64 15.17
N GLU A 85 -12.50 -9.67 15.61
CA GLU A 85 -11.03 -9.66 15.60
C GLU A 85 -10.48 -9.59 14.17
N ILE A 86 -11.07 -10.36 13.25
CA ILE A 86 -10.70 -10.34 11.83
C ILE A 86 -10.98 -8.97 11.22
N LEU A 87 -12.15 -8.38 11.51
CA LEU A 87 -12.48 -7.03 11.04
C LEU A 87 -11.54 -5.99 11.63
N TYR A 88 -11.20 -6.08 12.91
CA TYR A 88 -10.23 -5.19 13.54
C TYR A 88 -8.87 -5.25 12.84
N LEU A 89 -8.35 -6.45 12.59
CA LEU A 89 -7.11 -6.65 11.84
C LEU A 89 -7.21 -6.11 10.42
N PHE A 90 -8.34 -6.33 9.74
CA PHE A 90 -8.58 -5.81 8.40
C PHE A 90 -8.56 -4.27 8.36
N ILE A 91 -9.22 -3.61 9.32
CA ILE A 91 -9.21 -2.14 9.45
C ILE A 91 -7.77 -1.66 9.69
N LEU A 92 -7.06 -2.28 10.63
CA LEU A 92 -5.68 -1.94 10.97
C LEU A 92 -4.74 -2.07 9.77
N ILE A 93 -4.83 -3.16 9.01
CA ILE A 93 -4.02 -3.38 7.80
C ILE A 93 -4.32 -2.31 6.76
N ASN A 94 -5.59 -2.00 6.50
CA ASN A 94 -5.97 -1.02 5.49
C ASN A 94 -5.51 0.40 5.86
N PHE A 95 -5.67 0.85 7.11
CA PHE A 95 -5.15 2.16 7.52
C PHE A 95 -3.62 2.21 7.50
N ASN A 96 -2.94 1.15 7.95
CA ASN A 96 -1.49 1.06 7.84
C ASN A 96 -1.02 1.14 6.38
N LEU A 97 -1.67 0.40 5.45
CA LEU A 97 -1.33 0.41 4.03
C LEU A 97 -1.61 1.78 3.39
N CYS A 98 -2.70 2.45 3.77
CA CYS A 98 -2.98 3.81 3.32
C CYS A 98 -1.83 4.77 3.70
N LEU A 99 -1.47 4.81 4.98
CA LEU A 99 -0.42 5.70 5.48
C LEU A 99 0.97 5.32 4.93
N PHE A 100 1.27 4.02 4.82
CA PHE A 100 2.52 3.54 4.26
C PHE A 100 2.66 3.94 2.78
N ASN A 101 1.60 3.78 1.98
CA ASN A 101 1.63 4.17 0.58
C ASN A 101 1.72 5.69 0.37
N LEU A 102 1.43 6.52 1.39
CA LEU A 102 1.61 7.98 1.29
C LEU A 102 3.04 8.46 1.57
N ILE A 103 3.95 7.56 1.98
CA ILE A 103 5.36 7.92 2.20
C ILE A 103 5.99 8.36 0.86
N PRO A 104 6.64 9.53 0.79
CA PRO A 104 7.18 10.10 -0.44
C PRO A 104 8.52 9.46 -0.86
N LEU A 105 8.59 8.13 -0.94
CA LEU A 105 9.76 7.37 -1.38
C LEU A 105 9.34 6.40 -2.50
N GLY A 106 10.08 6.37 -3.61
CA GLY A 106 9.87 5.30 -4.60
C GLY A 106 10.17 3.96 -3.93
N PRO A 107 9.47 2.84 -4.14
CA PRO A 107 8.39 2.48 -5.08
C PRO A 107 6.95 2.76 -4.60
N LEU A 108 6.75 3.54 -3.54
CA LEU A 108 5.42 3.78 -2.95
C LEU A 108 4.64 4.83 -3.73
N ASP A 109 3.31 4.80 -3.62
CA ASP A 109 2.42 5.72 -4.33
C ASP A 109 2.68 7.20 -3.98
N GLY A 110 3.13 7.47 -2.76
CA GLY A 110 3.45 8.80 -2.23
C GLY A 110 4.53 9.52 -3.01
N ASN A 111 5.44 8.81 -3.68
CA ASN A 111 6.40 9.41 -4.60
C ASN A 111 5.73 10.13 -5.78
N SER A 112 4.56 9.65 -6.22
CA SER A 112 3.79 10.26 -7.30
C SER A 112 2.74 11.25 -6.78
N VAL A 113 2.34 11.16 -5.51
CA VAL A 113 1.34 12.06 -4.90
C VAL A 113 1.98 13.34 -4.36
N PHE A 114 3.05 13.21 -3.58
CA PHE A 114 3.72 14.33 -2.89
C PHE A 114 4.23 15.45 -3.82
N PRO A 115 4.85 15.17 -4.99
CA PRO A 115 5.45 16.21 -5.82
C PRO A 115 4.45 17.21 -6.40
N HIS A 116 3.17 16.86 -6.48
CA HIS A 116 2.12 17.76 -6.99
C HIS A 116 1.76 18.88 -6.01
N PHE A 117 2.16 18.75 -4.74
CA PHE A 117 2.06 19.81 -3.74
C PHE A 117 3.30 20.73 -3.71
N LEU A 118 4.33 20.42 -4.51
CA LEU A 118 5.56 21.20 -4.58
C LEU A 118 5.57 22.19 -5.76
N PRO A 119 6.21 23.36 -5.63
CA PRO A 119 6.56 24.21 -6.76
C PRO A 119 7.36 23.46 -7.84
N SER A 120 7.23 23.90 -9.09
CA SER A 120 7.81 23.23 -10.28
C SER A 120 9.30 22.88 -10.15
N ASP A 121 10.11 23.79 -9.57
CA ASP A 121 11.55 23.57 -9.40
C ASP A 121 11.87 22.49 -8.36
N LEU A 122 11.15 22.50 -7.24
CA LEU A 122 11.29 21.49 -6.19
C LEU A 122 10.75 20.13 -6.64
N ARG A 123 9.64 20.11 -7.38
CA ARG A 123 9.07 18.89 -7.98
C ARG A 123 10.10 18.16 -8.84
N ARG A 124 10.78 18.86 -9.76
CA ARG A 124 11.81 18.26 -10.63
C ARG A 124 12.99 17.71 -9.83
N ARG A 125 13.49 18.49 -8.85
CA ARG A 125 14.60 18.05 -7.99
C ARG A 125 14.23 16.81 -7.18
N PHE A 126 13.05 16.82 -6.55
CA PHE A 126 12.52 15.69 -5.80
C PHE A 126 12.41 14.44 -6.67
N GLN A 127 11.77 14.54 -7.84
CA GLN A 127 11.59 13.40 -8.75
C GLN A 127 12.92 12.80 -9.22
N ASN A 128 13.90 13.65 -9.55
CA ASN A 128 15.23 13.19 -9.96
C ASN A 128 15.95 12.43 -8.84
N TRP A 129 15.86 12.91 -7.60
CA TRP A 129 16.45 12.25 -6.44
C TRP A 129 15.73 10.95 -6.11
N ASN A 130 14.39 10.97 -6.09
CA ASN A 130 13.59 9.82 -5.72
C ASN A 130 13.69 8.69 -6.75
N TYR A 131 13.80 9.03 -8.04
CA TYR A 131 14.06 8.04 -9.09
C TYR A 131 15.38 7.29 -8.88
N ARG A 132 16.42 7.99 -8.38
CA ARG A 132 17.77 7.42 -8.23
C ARG A 132 17.98 6.70 -6.89
N TYR A 133 17.40 7.24 -5.81
CA TYR A 133 17.70 6.84 -4.43
C TYR A 133 16.47 6.40 -3.63
N GLY A 134 15.25 6.57 -4.15
CA GLY A 134 14.02 6.33 -3.41
C GLY A 134 13.88 4.89 -2.91
N SER A 135 14.07 3.93 -3.82
CA SER A 135 13.94 2.52 -3.49
C SER A 135 15.02 2.06 -2.51
N GLN A 136 16.26 2.52 -2.68
CA GLN A 136 17.34 2.24 -1.75
C GLN A 136 17.07 2.86 -0.38
N ALA A 137 16.55 4.10 -0.33
CA ALA A 137 16.19 4.76 0.92
C ALA A 137 15.11 3.98 1.68
N LEU A 138 14.06 3.49 1.00
CA LEU A 138 13.03 2.66 1.62
C LEU A 138 13.62 1.35 2.15
N ILE A 139 14.44 0.66 1.34
CA ILE A 139 15.08 -0.60 1.75
C ILE A 139 15.96 -0.39 2.99
N VAL A 140 16.81 0.64 2.98
CA VAL A 140 17.66 0.97 4.13
C VAL A 140 16.82 1.26 5.36
N LEU A 141 15.72 2.01 5.22
CA LEU A 141 14.84 2.35 6.33
C LEU A 141 14.13 1.10 6.91
N VAL A 142 13.72 0.16 6.06
CA VAL A 142 13.18 -1.16 6.49
C VAL A 142 14.25 -1.98 7.21
N LEU A 143 15.45 -2.09 6.64
CA LEU A 143 16.57 -2.85 7.24
C LEU A 143 16.96 -2.26 8.60
N LEU A 144 17.09 -0.94 8.69
CA LEU A 144 17.36 -0.26 9.96
C LEU A 144 16.28 -0.59 11.00
N SER A 145 15.00 -0.55 10.61
CA SER A 145 13.89 -0.91 11.51
C SER A 145 13.91 -2.37 11.97
N MET A 146 14.57 -3.26 11.23
CA MET A 146 14.59 -4.70 11.50
C MET A 146 15.83 -5.12 12.31
N PHE A 147 16.98 -4.46 12.07
CA PHE A 147 18.26 -4.81 12.67
C PHE A 147 18.67 -3.94 13.86
N LEU A 148 18.09 -2.74 14.05
CA LEU A 148 18.37 -1.90 15.21
C LEU A 148 17.30 -2.13 16.29
N PRO A 149 17.64 -2.79 17.42
CA PRO A 149 16.69 -3.00 18.51
C PRO A 149 16.17 -1.67 19.06
N GLY A 150 14.85 -1.52 19.15
CA GLY A 150 14.18 -0.32 19.65
C GLY A 150 13.96 0.78 18.61
N PHE A 151 14.53 0.67 17.41
CA PHE A 151 14.23 1.58 16.30
C PHE A 151 13.13 0.97 15.42
N SER A 152 11.99 1.62 15.33
CA SER A 152 10.92 1.24 14.41
C SER A 152 10.52 2.43 13.55
N ALA A 153 11.05 2.47 12.34
CA ALA A 153 10.87 3.58 11.41
C ALA A 153 9.40 3.83 11.03
N PHE A 154 8.55 2.81 11.19
CA PHE A 154 7.14 2.84 10.84
C PHE A 154 6.20 2.75 12.05
N SER A 155 6.72 2.75 13.29
CA SER A 155 5.89 2.66 14.50
C SER A 155 4.81 3.75 14.57
N TRP A 156 5.13 4.96 14.12
CA TRP A 156 4.20 6.09 14.03
C TRP A 156 2.98 5.78 13.15
N ILE A 157 3.12 4.97 12.10
CA ILE A 157 2.02 4.57 11.22
C ILE A 157 0.99 3.76 12.00
N SER A 158 1.47 2.76 12.73
CA SER A 158 0.60 1.92 13.55
C SER A 158 -0.03 2.70 14.71
N SER A 159 0.70 3.66 15.29
CA SER A 159 0.16 4.54 16.33
C SER A 159 -0.98 5.43 15.80
N ILE A 160 -0.79 6.07 14.63
CA ILE A 160 -1.84 6.87 13.99
C ILE A 160 -3.02 5.99 13.62
N SER A 161 -2.78 4.82 13.02
CA SER A 161 -3.84 3.90 12.62
C SER A 161 -4.67 3.43 13.83
N LYS A 162 -4.02 3.09 14.95
CA LYS A 162 -4.73 2.75 16.20
C LYS A 162 -5.53 3.93 16.74
N SER A 163 -5.00 5.15 16.67
CA SER A 163 -5.73 6.36 17.08
C SER A 163 -6.96 6.62 16.21
N MET A 164 -6.87 6.38 14.90
CA MET A 164 -8.01 6.47 13.98
C MET A 164 -9.06 5.42 14.35
N ILE A 165 -8.65 4.18 14.60
CA ILE A 165 -9.54 3.08 14.97
C ILE A 165 -10.26 3.37 16.29
N SER A 166 -9.54 3.84 17.32
CA SER A 166 -10.14 4.18 18.61
C SER A 166 -11.16 5.33 18.54
N GLY A 167 -11.07 6.18 17.51
CA GLY A 167 -12.09 7.20 17.26
C GLY A 167 -13.33 6.68 16.52
N LEU A 168 -13.25 5.51 15.89
CA LEU A 168 -14.31 4.96 15.03
C LEU A 168 -15.13 3.85 15.69
N LEU A 169 -14.46 2.96 16.43
CA LEU A 169 -15.06 1.84 17.14
C LEU A 169 -15.59 2.29 18.50
#